data_AF-A0A0D0D597-F1
#
_entry.id   AF-A0A0D0D597-F1
#
_cell.length_a   1.000
_cell.length_b   1.000
_cell.length_c   1.000
_cell.angle_alpha   90.00
_cell.angle_beta   90.00
_cell.angle_gamma   90.00
#
_symmetry.space_group_name_H-M   'P 1'
#
loop_
_entity.id
_entity.type
_entity.pdbx_description
1 polymer ?
#
loop_
_entity_poly.entity_id
_entity_poly.type
_entity_poly.pdbx_seq_one_letter_code
_entity_poly.pdbx_strand_id
1 'polypeptide(L)'
;VEKDEELLCEPTLLLDQTRVIMAWHLHGVLSEEFQRNCVRNLEFLFPDISRSITSSRSWRTQEDLFTESRIRGAIELSPAWYQQGRVPYRYQPEVSAILKDSHADPRPRQWLRAGALQNAILSVTLMVMHPDLMHQGGKPS
;
A
#
# COMPACT_ATOMS: atom_id res chain seq x y z
N VAL A 1 -5.88 6.01 32.63
CA VAL A 1 -7.07 6.15 31.75
C VAL A 1 -6.58 5.94 30.34
N GLU A 2 -6.52 4.68 29.91
CA GLU A 2 -6.50 4.38 28.48
C GLU A 2 -7.78 4.99 27.91
N LYS A 3 -7.65 5.97 27.03
CA LYS A 3 -8.71 6.24 26.09
C LYS A 3 -8.74 5.01 25.20
N ASP A 4 -9.72 4.14 25.42
CA ASP A 4 -10.22 3.29 24.34
C ASP A 4 -10.48 4.23 23.18
N GLU A 5 -9.59 4.18 22.18
CA GLU A 5 -9.85 4.80 20.90
C GLU A 5 -11.13 4.16 20.39
N GLU A 6 -12.16 4.97 20.23
CA GLU A 6 -13.45 4.58 19.67
C GLU A 6 -13.16 4.00 18.28
N LEU A 7 -12.98 2.68 18.21
CA LEU A 7 -12.77 1.96 16.96
C LEU A 7 -13.98 2.31 16.11
N LEU A 8 -13.75 3.04 15.02
CA LEU A 8 -14.78 3.44 14.07
C LEU A 8 -15.32 2.18 13.39
N CYS A 9 -16.20 1.43 14.06
CA CYS A 9 -16.89 0.28 13.48
C CYS A 9 -17.83 0.71 12.35
N GLU A 10 -18.15 2.00 12.29
CA GLU A 10 -18.99 2.59 11.26
C GLU A 10 -18.17 3.06 10.05
N PRO A 11 -18.68 2.81 8.81
CA PRO A 11 -18.14 3.43 7.61
C PRO A 11 -18.04 4.95 7.76
N THR A 12 -16.83 5.50 7.59
CA THR A 12 -16.55 6.93 7.80
C THR A 12 -15.92 7.54 6.55
N LEU A 13 -16.42 8.70 6.12
CA LEU A 13 -15.87 9.48 5.01
C LEU A 13 -15.41 10.85 5.51
N LEU A 14 -14.22 11.26 5.10
CA LEU A 14 -13.72 12.62 5.27
C LEU A 14 -13.84 13.33 3.91
N LEU A 15 -14.59 14.42 3.87
CA LEU A 15 -14.78 15.25 2.68
C LEU A 15 -14.05 16.59 2.83
N ASP A 16 -13.59 17.16 1.71
CA ASP A 16 -13.16 18.54 1.67
C ASP A 16 -14.35 19.52 1.50
N GLN A 17 -14.05 20.81 1.35
CA GLN A 17 -15.05 21.86 1.12
C GLN A 17 -15.78 21.71 -0.23
N THR A 18 -15.19 21.01 -1.18
CA THR A 18 -15.75 20.75 -2.52
C THR A 18 -16.52 19.43 -2.61
N ARG A 19 -16.64 18.71 -1.48
CA ARG A 19 -17.25 17.37 -1.36
C ARG A 19 -16.45 16.24 -2.02
N VAL A 20 -15.16 16.47 -2.29
CA VAL A 20 -14.23 15.43 -2.70
C VAL A 20 -13.85 14.59 -1.49
N ILE A 21 -13.84 13.27 -1.65
CA ILE A 21 -13.40 12.34 -0.60
C ILE A 21 -11.89 12.51 -0.43
N MET A 22 -11.48 12.83 0.79
CA MET A 22 -10.07 12.98 1.19
C MET A 22 -9.55 11.71 1.85
N ALA A 23 -10.39 11.04 2.64
CA ALA A 23 -10.08 9.76 3.28
C ALA A 23 -11.37 8.98 3.52
N TRP A 24 -11.24 7.65 3.61
CA TRP A 24 -12.35 6.75 3.89
C TRP A 24 -11.90 5.61 4.81
N HIS A 25 -12.76 5.23 5.74
CA HIS A 25 -12.62 4.06 6.59
C HIS A 25 -13.83 3.16 6.37
N LEU A 26 -13.60 1.95 5.88
CA LEU A 26 -14.64 1.00 5.52
C LEU A 26 -14.42 -0.32 6.27
N HIS A 27 -14.88 -0.36 7.52
CA HIS A 27 -14.78 -1.55 8.35
C HIS A 27 -15.65 -2.70 7.83
N GLY A 28 -15.19 -3.94 7.98
CA GLY A 28 -15.97 -5.14 7.66
C GLY A 28 -16.28 -5.37 6.16
N VAL A 29 -15.80 -4.52 5.25
CA VAL A 29 -16.05 -4.66 3.80
C VAL A 29 -15.35 -5.89 3.21
N LEU A 30 -14.22 -6.30 3.80
CA LEU A 30 -13.49 -7.51 3.40
C LEU A 30 -13.77 -8.64 4.39
N SER A 31 -14.07 -9.83 3.87
CA SER A 31 -14.25 -11.02 4.72
C SER A 31 -12.96 -11.38 5.45
N GLU A 32 -13.08 -11.99 6.62
CA GLU A 32 -11.91 -12.44 7.41
C GLU A 32 -11.01 -13.41 6.63
N GLU A 33 -11.61 -14.29 5.81
CA GLU A 33 -10.85 -15.18 4.93
C GLU A 33 -10.03 -14.41 3.90
N PHE A 34 -10.63 -13.40 3.30
CA PHE A 34 -9.94 -12.53 2.36
C PHE A 34 -8.78 -11.79 3.03
N GLN A 35 -9.00 -11.23 4.22
CA GLN A 35 -7.97 -10.57 5.00
C GLN A 35 -6.82 -11.52 5.37
N ARG A 36 -7.13 -12.75 5.83
CA ARG A 36 -6.12 -13.78 6.11
C ARG A 36 -5.31 -14.14 4.87
N ASN A 37 -5.95 -14.25 3.70
CA ASN A 37 -5.26 -14.51 2.45
C ASN A 37 -4.34 -13.35 2.04
N CYS A 38 -4.76 -12.10 2.25
CA CYS A 38 -3.90 -10.92 2.01
C CYS A 38 -2.64 -10.97 2.88
N VAL A 39 -2.79 -11.27 4.18
CA VAL A 39 -1.66 -11.40 5.11
C VAL A 39 -0.75 -12.57 4.71
N ARG A 40 -1.30 -13.74 4.38
CA ARG A 40 -0.51 -14.90 3.93
C ARG A 40 0.28 -14.60 2.66
N ASN A 41 -0.31 -13.86 1.73
CA ASN A 41 0.39 -13.49 0.50
C ASN A 41 1.65 -12.65 0.80
N LEU A 42 1.71 -11.90 1.91
CA LEU A 42 2.90 -11.14 2.28
C LEU A 42 4.13 -12.01 2.56
N GLU A 43 3.95 -13.29 2.89
CA GLU A 43 5.06 -14.21 3.16
C GLU A 43 6.03 -14.29 1.97
N PHE A 44 5.52 -14.09 0.75
CA PHE A 44 6.33 -14.02 -0.46
C PHE A 44 7.30 -12.81 -0.49
N LEU A 45 7.01 -11.74 0.23
CA LEU A 45 7.83 -10.53 0.30
C LEU A 45 8.79 -10.50 1.49
N PHE A 46 8.53 -11.28 2.54
CA PHE A 46 9.32 -11.25 3.78
C PHE A 46 10.83 -11.38 3.58
N PRO A 47 11.35 -12.26 2.70
CA PRO A 47 12.79 -12.38 2.48
C PRO A 47 13.43 -11.10 1.95
N ASP A 48 12.77 -10.41 1.01
CA ASP A 48 13.27 -9.17 0.43
C ASP A 48 13.10 -7.97 1.38
N ILE A 49 12.02 -7.94 2.17
CA ILE A 49 11.79 -6.92 3.21
C ILE A 49 12.81 -7.09 4.35
N SER A 50 13.00 -8.30 4.85
CA SER A 50 13.99 -8.57 5.91
C SER A 50 15.41 -8.26 5.43
N ARG A 51 15.73 -8.53 4.16
CA ARG A 51 17.01 -8.14 3.57
C ARG A 51 17.13 -6.62 3.45
N SER A 52 16.08 -5.90 3.07
CA SER A 52 16.16 -4.44 2.90
C SER A 52 16.48 -3.75 4.23
N ILE A 53 15.88 -4.19 5.33
CA ILE A 53 16.14 -3.67 6.69
C ILE A 53 17.59 -3.95 7.12
N THR A 54 18.10 -5.14 6.82
CA THR A 54 19.43 -5.60 7.30
C THR A 54 20.61 -5.19 6.42
N SER A 55 20.40 -4.90 5.13
CA SER A 55 21.47 -4.74 4.14
C SER A 55 22.12 -3.34 4.11
N SER A 56 21.50 -2.33 4.73
CA SER A 56 22.07 -0.98 4.79
C SER A 56 21.57 -0.25 6.02
N ARG A 57 22.44 0.43 6.78
CA ARG A 57 22.01 1.38 7.83
C ARG A 57 21.74 2.73 7.19
N SER A 58 20.57 2.85 6.55
CA SER A 58 20.07 4.11 6.03
C SER A 58 18.89 4.57 6.88
N TRP A 59 18.50 5.83 6.75
CA TRP A 59 17.31 6.33 7.44
C TRP A 59 16.02 5.55 7.11
N ARG A 60 16.00 4.79 6.01
CA ARG A 60 14.86 3.94 5.60
C ARG A 60 14.84 2.55 6.24
N THR A 61 15.90 2.17 6.93
CA THR A 61 16.17 0.77 7.31
C THR A 61 16.72 0.65 8.73
N GLN A 62 17.02 1.78 9.38
CA GLN A 62 17.42 1.84 10.78
C GLN A 62 16.20 1.66 11.69
N GLU A 63 16.16 0.57 12.44
CA GLU A 63 15.03 0.19 13.30
C GLU A 63 14.69 1.25 14.37
N ASP A 64 15.70 1.94 14.90
CA ASP A 64 15.55 3.02 15.89
C ASP A 64 14.86 4.28 15.35
N LEU A 65 14.71 4.40 14.03
CA LEU A 65 13.95 5.48 13.39
C LEU A 65 12.47 5.12 13.19
N PHE A 66 12.06 3.89 13.51
CA PHE A 66 10.68 3.43 13.44
C PHE A 66 10.08 3.29 14.83
N THR A 67 8.87 3.80 15.00
CA THR A 67 8.04 3.49 16.17
C THR A 67 7.25 2.24 15.87
N GLU A 68 7.10 1.32 16.84
CA GLU A 68 6.19 0.19 16.70
C GLU A 68 4.79 0.68 16.31
N SER A 69 4.26 0.15 15.20
CA SER A 69 2.88 0.40 14.81
C SER A 69 1.95 -0.22 15.84
N ARG A 70 0.96 0.57 16.31
CA ARG A 70 -0.14 0.06 17.14
C ARG A 70 -0.99 -0.98 16.41
N ILE A 71 -0.95 -0.99 15.08
CA ILE A 71 -1.66 -1.95 14.22
C ILE A 71 -0.63 -2.94 13.68
N ARG A 72 -0.61 -4.15 14.24
CA ARG A 72 0.21 -5.26 13.72
C ARG A 72 -0.47 -5.88 12.49
N GLY A 73 0.28 -6.06 11.41
CA GLY A 73 -0.22 -6.66 10.17
C GLY A 73 -0.93 -5.70 9.22
N ALA A 74 -0.82 -4.38 9.41
CA ALA A 74 -1.29 -3.41 8.44
C ALA A 74 -0.33 -3.33 7.24
N ILE A 75 -0.90 -3.38 6.03
CA ILE A 75 -0.19 -3.01 4.80
C ILE A 75 -0.76 -1.67 4.36
N GLU A 76 0.07 -0.64 4.31
CA GLU A 76 -0.29 0.60 3.62
C GLU A 76 -0.01 0.42 2.13
N LEU A 77 -1.07 0.40 1.33
CA LEU A 77 -0.98 0.41 -0.13
C LEU A 77 -1.27 1.83 -0.60
N SER A 78 -0.23 2.62 -0.82
CA SER A 78 -0.38 3.99 -1.30
C SER A 78 -0.30 3.97 -2.85
N PRO A 79 -1.36 4.39 -3.57
CA PRO A 79 -1.42 4.35 -5.04
C PRO A 79 -0.30 5.14 -5.73
N ALA A 80 0.29 6.11 -5.01
CA ALA A 80 1.23 7.08 -5.53
C ALA A 80 2.53 7.19 -4.72
N TRP A 81 2.95 6.13 -3.99
CA TRP A 81 4.27 6.15 -3.30
C TRP A 81 5.43 6.44 -4.28
N TYR A 82 5.17 6.26 -5.57
CA TYR A 82 6.05 6.53 -6.69
C TYR A 82 6.64 7.97 -6.76
N GLN A 83 6.16 8.92 -5.94
CA GLN A 83 6.53 10.33 -6.07
C GLN A 83 7.47 10.88 -4.98
N GLN A 84 7.79 10.12 -3.93
CA GLN A 84 8.69 10.65 -2.89
C GLN A 84 10.17 10.57 -3.28
N GLY A 85 10.69 11.68 -3.82
CA GLY A 85 12.13 11.96 -3.89
C GLY A 85 12.75 12.08 -5.28
N ARG A 86 11.96 12.09 -6.36
CA ARG A 86 12.48 12.32 -7.73
C ARG A 86 11.68 13.39 -8.46
N VAL A 87 12.40 14.34 -9.06
CA VAL A 87 11.80 15.44 -9.83
C VAL A 87 11.18 14.88 -11.11
N PRO A 88 9.87 15.08 -11.36
CA PRO A 88 9.11 14.41 -12.43
C PRO A 88 9.61 14.72 -13.85
N TYR A 89 10.42 15.77 -14.05
CA TYR A 89 10.93 16.13 -15.38
C TYR A 89 12.02 15.20 -15.92
N ARG A 90 12.63 14.34 -15.09
CA ARG A 90 13.77 13.48 -15.52
C ARG A 90 13.59 11.99 -15.27
N TYR A 91 12.51 11.57 -14.62
CA TYR A 91 12.35 10.18 -14.19
C TYR A 91 10.95 9.69 -14.50
N GLN A 92 10.87 8.75 -15.44
CA GLN A 92 9.64 8.01 -15.70
C GLN A 92 9.35 7.07 -14.53
N PRO A 93 8.07 6.80 -14.25
CA PRO A 93 7.71 5.76 -13.31
C PRO A 93 8.22 4.38 -13.73
N GLU A 94 8.98 3.73 -12.85
CA GLU A 94 9.49 2.36 -13.02
C GLU A 94 9.01 1.42 -11.93
N VAL A 95 8.61 0.20 -12.28
CA VAL A 95 8.28 -0.83 -11.30
C VAL A 95 9.41 -1.02 -10.26
N SER A 96 9.05 -1.17 -8.98
CA SER A 96 10.01 -1.42 -7.88
C SER A 96 10.99 -2.54 -8.23
N ALA A 97 12.26 -2.39 -7.86
CA ALA A 97 13.33 -3.29 -8.28
C ALA A 97 13.04 -4.78 -7.98
N ILE A 98 12.44 -5.08 -6.82
CA ILE A 98 12.07 -6.46 -6.40
C ILE A 98 10.98 -7.08 -7.28
N LEU A 99 10.19 -6.27 -7.99
CA LEU A 99 9.08 -6.71 -8.84
C LEU A 99 9.49 -6.80 -10.32
N LYS A 100 10.70 -6.35 -10.69
CA LYS A 100 11.22 -6.47 -12.06
C LYS A 100 11.54 -7.93 -12.40
N ASP A 101 11.44 -8.30 -13.68
CA ASP A 101 11.76 -9.66 -14.15
C ASP A 101 13.22 -10.06 -13.93
N SER A 102 14.11 -9.07 -13.92
CA SER A 102 15.54 -9.25 -13.62
C SER A 102 15.83 -9.58 -12.14
N HIS A 103 14.85 -9.47 -11.24
CA HIS A 103 15.03 -9.85 -9.84
C HIS A 103 15.14 -11.37 -9.72
N ALA A 104 16.20 -11.83 -9.06
CA ALA A 104 16.56 -13.24 -8.96
C ALA A 104 15.52 -14.06 -8.18
N ASP A 105 14.82 -13.44 -7.22
CA ASP A 105 13.76 -14.08 -6.47
C ASP A 105 12.41 -13.96 -7.20
N PRO A 106 11.73 -15.07 -7.56
CA PRO A 106 10.43 -15.00 -8.19
C PRO A 106 9.28 -14.70 -7.21
N ARG A 107 9.50 -14.82 -5.89
CA ARG A 107 8.44 -14.69 -4.88
C ARG A 107 7.73 -13.34 -4.89
N PRO A 108 8.39 -12.17 -5.05
CA PRO A 108 7.67 -10.90 -5.19
C PRO A 108 6.70 -10.84 -6.38
N ARG A 109 7.02 -11.53 -7.49
CA ARG A 109 6.09 -11.66 -8.62
C ARG A 109 4.95 -12.65 -8.32
N GLN A 110 5.20 -13.67 -7.50
CA GLN A 110 4.13 -14.54 -6.99
C GLN A 110 3.19 -13.77 -6.06
N TRP A 111 3.71 -12.87 -5.23
CA TRP A 111 2.88 -11.95 -4.44
C TRP A 111 1.95 -11.11 -5.31
N LEU A 112 2.46 -10.49 -6.39
CA LEU A 112 1.62 -9.72 -7.33
C LEU A 112 0.48 -10.56 -7.93
N ARG A 113 0.79 -11.81 -8.30
CA ARG A 113 -0.21 -12.74 -8.87
C ARG A 113 -1.23 -13.17 -7.82
N ALA A 114 -0.78 -13.54 -6.62
CA ALA A 114 -1.64 -13.96 -5.52
C ALA A 114 -2.51 -12.81 -4.99
N GLY A 115 -2.01 -11.57 -5.04
CA GLY A 115 -2.70 -10.35 -4.67
C GLY A 115 -3.53 -9.71 -5.79
N ALA A 116 -3.66 -10.34 -6.97
CA ALA A 116 -4.33 -9.73 -8.12
C ALA A 116 -5.78 -9.32 -7.80
N LEU A 117 -6.53 -10.15 -7.07
CA LEU A 117 -7.89 -9.83 -6.65
C LEU A 117 -7.93 -8.64 -5.67
N GLN A 118 -7.01 -8.57 -4.71
CA GLN A 118 -6.90 -7.44 -3.78
C GLN A 118 -6.57 -6.14 -4.51
N ASN A 119 -5.63 -6.19 -5.45
CA ASN A 119 -5.26 -5.05 -6.27
C ASN A 119 -6.43 -4.60 -7.17
N ALA A 120 -7.22 -5.54 -7.70
CA ALA A 120 -8.42 -5.22 -8.48
C ALA A 120 -9.49 -4.55 -7.62
N ILE A 121 -9.77 -5.07 -6.41
CA ILE A 121 -10.72 -4.46 -5.47
C ILE A 121 -10.26 -3.05 -5.11
N LEU A 122 -8.99 -2.87 -4.72
CA LEU A 122 -8.43 -1.56 -4.41
C LEU A 122 -8.54 -0.60 -5.61
N SER A 123 -8.23 -1.06 -6.81
CA SER A 123 -8.32 -0.24 -8.04
C SER A 123 -9.76 0.20 -8.33
N VAL A 124 -10.74 -0.69 -8.18
CA VAL A 124 -12.15 -0.37 -8.37
C VAL A 124 -12.62 0.62 -7.30
N THR A 125 -12.26 0.39 -6.02
CA THR A 125 -12.59 1.33 -4.95
C THR A 125 -11.99 2.70 -5.21
N LEU A 126 -10.73 2.78 -5.64
CA LEU A 126 -10.11 4.05 -6.01
C LEU A 126 -10.76 4.71 -7.22
N MET A 127 -11.18 3.94 -8.22
CA MET A 127 -11.89 4.47 -9.41
C MET A 127 -13.23 5.11 -9.03
N VAL A 128 -13.93 4.55 -8.04
CA VAL A 128 -15.21 5.07 -7.54
C VAL A 128 -14.99 6.27 -6.60
N MET A 129 -14.05 6.16 -5.68
CA MET A 129 -13.86 7.13 -4.59
C MET A 129 -12.98 8.32 -4.99
N HIS A 130 -12.05 8.12 -5.92
CA HIS A 130 -11.08 9.12 -6.38
C HIS A 130 -10.84 9.02 -7.91
N PRO A 131 -11.88 9.24 -8.74
CA PRO A 131 -11.79 9.07 -10.20
C PRO A 131 -10.72 9.97 -10.85
N ASP A 132 -10.47 11.15 -10.29
CA ASP A 132 -9.45 12.09 -10.80
C ASP A 132 -8.03 11.56 -10.65
N LEU A 133 -7.72 10.82 -9.58
CA LEU A 133 -6.41 10.19 -9.39
C LEU A 133 -6.15 9.15 -10.49
N MET A 134 -7.17 8.40 -10.88
CA MET A 134 -7.09 7.41 -11.95
C MET A 134 -7.02 8.06 -13.33
N HIS A 135 -7.71 9.19 -13.54
CA HIS A 135 -7.62 9.96 -14.79
C HIS A 135 -6.24 10.61 -14.99
N GLN A 136 -5.60 11.08 -13.92
CA GLN A 136 -4.29 11.73 -13.99
C GLN A 136 -3.13 10.72 -14.17
N GLY A 137 -3.28 9.49 -13.67
CA GLY A 137 -2.30 8.41 -13.88
C GLY A 137 -2.39 7.71 -15.24
N GLY A 138 -3.46 7.95 -16.00
CA GLY A 138 -3.76 7.26 -17.27
C GLY A 138 -3.47 8.03 -18.55
N LYS A 139 -2.84 9.21 -18.51
CA LYS A 139 -2.43 9.91 -19.75
C LYS A 139 -1.25 9.17 -20.38
N PRO A 140 -1.40 8.54 -21.56
CA PRO A 140 -0.26 8.04 -22.30
C PRO A 140 0.54 9.24 -22.83
N SER A 141 1.83 9.27 -22.53
CA SER A 141 2.83 10.07 -23.24
C SER A 141 3.19 9.42 -24.57
#